data_AF-A0A651EBD9-F1
#
_entry.id   AF-A0A651EBD9-F1
#
_cell.length_a   1.000
_cell.length_b   1.000
_cell.length_c   1.000
_cell.angle_alpha   90.00
_cell.angle_beta   90.00
_cell.angle_gamma   90.00
#
_symmetry.space_group_name_H-M   'P 1'
#
loop_
_entity.id
_entity.type
_entity.pdbx_description
1 polymer ?
#
loop_
_entity_poly.entity_id
_entity_poly.type
_entity_poly.pdbx_seq_one_letter_code
_entity_poly.pdbx_strand_id
1 'polypeptide(L)'
;MNVAVFDRLAYLDALKAGGVSEEHARAHASALDAALRDSVATKGDLEREIGKLDGRFAQIEARFAQTDAKIAETKSEILRWMLTAMLGQTALLLTVLKLL
;
A
#
# COMPACT_ATOMS: atom_id res chain seq x y z
N MET A 1 7.94 -9.89 21.64
CA MET A 1 8.24 -10.96 20.66
C MET A 1 9.70 -10.83 20.31
N ASN A 2 10.54 -11.75 20.79
CA ASN A 2 11.99 -11.70 20.59
C ASN A 2 12.26 -11.97 19.11
N VAL A 3 12.92 -11.06 18.41
CA VAL A 3 13.60 -11.43 17.15
C VAL A 3 14.53 -12.58 17.54
N ALA A 4 14.45 -13.70 16.84
CA ALA A 4 15.41 -14.78 17.02
C ALA A 4 16.77 -14.24 16.55
N VAL A 5 17.46 -13.54 17.45
CA VAL A 5 18.82 -13.07 17.21
C VAL A 5 19.63 -14.34 17.03
N PHE A 6 20.28 -14.45 15.87
CA PHE A 6 21.21 -15.53 15.63
C PHE A 6 22.26 -15.53 16.75
N ASP A 7 22.24 -16.56 17.59
CA ASP A 7 23.21 -16.72 18.66
C ASP A 7 24.47 -17.36 18.09
N ARG A 8 25.42 -16.48 17.77
CA ARG A 8 26.72 -16.86 17.21
C ARG A 8 27.49 -17.82 18.12
N LEU A 9 27.37 -17.70 19.44
CA LEU A 9 28.10 -18.53 20.40
C LEU A 9 27.51 -19.94 20.44
N ALA A 10 26.20 -20.05 20.56
CA ALA A 10 25.52 -21.35 20.51
C ALA A 10 25.79 -22.08 19.18
N TYR A 11 25.81 -21.36 18.06
CA TYR A 11 26.15 -21.93 16.75
C TYR A 11 27.60 -22.41 16.66
N LEU A 12 28.54 -21.65 17.23
CA LEU A 12 29.95 -21.99 17.25
C LEU A 12 30.23 -23.22 18.13
N ASP A 13 29.56 -23.32 19.28
CA ASP A 13 29.64 -24.49 20.16
C ASP A 13 29.08 -25.74 19.49
N ALA A 14 27.96 -25.61 18.75
CA ALA A 14 27.41 -26.71 17.96
C ALA A 14 28.38 -27.20 16.87
N LEU A 15 29.07 -26.27 16.18
CA LEU A 15 30.07 -26.64 15.16
C LEU A 15 31.26 -27.38 15.77
N LYS A 16 31.76 -26.92 16.93
CA LYS A 16 32.84 -27.60 17.66
C LYS A 16 32.42 -28.99 18.14
N ALA A 17 31.21 -29.13 18.67
CA ALA A 17 30.66 -30.42 19.08
C ALA A 17 30.54 -31.41 17.91
N GLY A 18 30.33 -30.90 16.69
CA GLY A 18 30.35 -31.67 15.45
C GLY A 18 31.74 -32.00 14.89
N GLY A 19 32.82 -31.64 15.60
CA GLY A 19 34.20 -31.92 15.19
C GLY A 19 34.81 -30.89 14.24
N VAL A 20 34.14 -29.76 13.99
CA VAL A 20 34.73 -28.64 13.23
C VAL A 20 35.80 -27.97 14.07
N SER A 21 36.98 -27.74 13.50
CA SER A 21 38.07 -27.05 14.21
C SER A 21 37.64 -25.63 14.60
N GLU A 22 38.18 -25.13 15.70
CA GLU A 22 37.75 -23.84 16.26
C GLU A 22 37.94 -22.66 15.28
N GLU A 23 38.99 -22.69 14.47
CA GLU A 23 39.23 -21.70 13.43
C GLU A 23 38.15 -21.72 12.35
N HIS A 24 37.79 -22.92 11.85
CA HIS A 24 36.75 -23.08 10.83
C HIS A 24 35.35 -22.79 11.39
N ALA A 25 35.09 -23.17 12.64
CA ALA A 25 33.83 -22.87 13.31
C ALA A 25 33.64 -21.35 13.49
N ARG A 26 34.70 -20.62 13.86
CA ARG A 26 34.69 -19.15 13.92
C ARG A 26 34.42 -18.52 12.55
N ALA A 27 35.06 -19.03 11.50
CA ALA A 27 34.87 -18.54 10.14
C ALA A 27 33.42 -18.74 9.67
N HIS A 28 32.84 -19.92 9.86
CA HIS A 28 31.44 -20.21 9.56
C HIS A 28 30.48 -19.30 10.32
N ALA A 29 30.66 -19.16 11.63
CA ALA A 29 29.78 -18.34 12.47
C ALA A 29 29.86 -16.85 12.08
N SER A 30 31.04 -16.37 11.67
CA SER A 30 31.22 -15.00 11.19
C SER A 30 30.58 -14.76 9.83
N ALA A 31 30.76 -15.69 8.89
CA ALA A 31 30.18 -15.57 7.55
C ALA A 31 28.64 -15.58 7.59
N LEU A 32 28.06 -16.44 8.44
CA LEU A 32 26.61 -16.53 8.62
C LEU A 32 26.03 -15.29 9.31
N ASP A 33 26.68 -14.76 10.36
CA ASP A 33 26.23 -13.51 11.00
C ASP A 33 26.26 -12.34 10.01
N ALA A 34 27.31 -12.23 9.19
CA ALA A 34 27.41 -11.21 8.16
C ALA A 34 26.30 -11.36 7.10
N ALA A 35 26.08 -12.58 6.59
CA ALA A 35 25.04 -12.84 5.59
C ALA A 35 23.62 -12.57 6.12
N LEU A 36 23.34 -12.89 7.39
CA LEU A 36 22.03 -12.63 8.00
C LEU A 36 21.79 -11.12 8.22
N ARG A 37 22.82 -10.36 8.61
CA ARG A 37 22.70 -8.91 8.76
C ARG A 37 22.44 -8.18 7.45
N ASP A 38 22.95 -8.71 6.34
CA ASP A 38 22.76 -8.12 5.02
C ASP A 38 21.41 -8.51 4.38
N SER A 39 20.95 -9.75 4.62
CA SER A 39 19.75 -10.29 3.96
C SER A 39 18.44 -10.16 4.75
N VAL A 40 18.51 -9.99 6.07
CA VAL A 40 17.32 -9.98 6.93
C VAL A 40 16.96 -8.56 7.33
N ALA A 41 15.79 -8.10 6.90
CA ALA A 41 15.22 -6.82 7.34
C ALA A 41 14.99 -6.84 8.86
N THR A 42 15.34 -5.75 9.54
CA THR A 42 15.06 -5.61 10.98
C THR A 42 13.58 -5.34 11.23
N LYS A 43 13.12 -5.53 12.47
CA LYS A 43 11.75 -5.16 12.86
C LYS A 43 11.47 -3.68 12.60
N GLY A 44 12.44 -2.81 12.84
CA GLY A 44 12.30 -1.37 12.58
C GLY A 44 12.18 -1.05 11.08
N ASP A 45 12.86 -1.80 10.22
CA ASP A 45 12.70 -1.67 8.76
C ASP A 45 11.28 -2.03 8.34
N LEU A 46 10.75 -3.12 8.87
CA LEU A 46 9.37 -3.57 8.60
C LEU A 46 8.34 -2.57 9.12
N GLU A 47 8.48 -2.08 10.36
CA GLU A 47 7.57 -1.08 10.94
C GLU A 47 7.55 0.21 10.11
N ARG A 48 8.71 0.65 9.62
CA ARG A 48 8.81 1.82 8.74
C ARG A 48 8.11 1.60 7.40
N GLU A 49 8.30 0.45 6.76
CA GLU A 49 7.65 0.14 5.48
C GLU A 49 6.14 -0.05 5.65
N ILE A 50 5.69 -0.67 6.75
CA ILE A 50 4.27 -0.76 7.11
C ILE A 50 3.67 0.64 7.28
N GLY A 51 4.33 1.53 8.02
CA GLY A 51 3.85 2.91 8.19
C GLY A 51 3.77 3.69 6.87
N LYS A 52 4.70 3.46 5.94
CA LYS A 52 4.60 4.02 4.57
C LYS A 52 3.41 3.44 3.81
N LEU A 53 3.15 2.14 3.92
CA LEU A 53 2.00 1.50 3.28
C LEU A 53 0.69 2.07 3.84
N ASP A 54 0.56 2.22 5.15
CA ASP A 54 -0.60 2.83 5.80
C ASP A 54 -0.86 4.24 5.27
N GLY A 55 0.19 5.07 5.16
CA GLY A 55 0.09 6.41 4.58
C GLY A 55 -0.37 6.39 3.11
N ARG A 56 0.10 5.43 2.31
CA ARG A 56 -0.33 5.26 0.92
C ARG A 56 -1.79 4.80 0.83
N PHE A 57 -2.23 3.91 1.72
CA PHE A 57 -3.63 3.47 1.79
C PHE A 57 -4.56 4.63 2.16
N ALA A 58 -4.20 5.43 3.18
CA ALA A 58 -4.95 6.62 3.54
C ALA A 58 -5.07 7.63 2.38
N GLN A 59 -3.99 7.82 1.62
CA GLN A 59 -4.01 8.67 0.43
C GLN A 59 -4.94 8.11 -0.67
N ILE A 60 -4.93 6.79 -0.88
CA ILE A 60 -5.81 6.13 -1.85
C ILE A 60 -7.27 6.31 -1.45
N GLU A 61 -7.60 6.09 -0.17
CA GLU A 61 -8.97 6.27 0.36
C GLU A 61 -9.47 7.70 0.17
N ALA A 62 -8.63 8.70 0.45
CA ALA A 62 -8.96 10.11 0.21
C ALA A 62 -9.23 10.40 -1.29
N ARG A 63 -8.47 9.78 -2.20
CA ARG A 63 -8.69 9.92 -3.66
C ARG A 63 -9.97 9.25 -4.13
N PHE A 64 -10.34 8.11 -3.55
CA PHE A 64 -11.63 7.46 -3.82
C PHE A 64 -12.79 8.35 -3.37
N ALA A 65 -12.75 8.86 -2.13
CA ALA A 65 -13.77 9.78 -1.63
C ALA A 65 -13.91 11.05 -2.50
N GLN A 66 -12.79 11.61 -2.96
CA GLN A 66 -12.80 12.74 -3.90
C GLN A 66 -13.43 12.37 -5.25
N THR A 67 -13.17 11.15 -5.73
CA THR A 67 -13.72 10.66 -7.00
C THR A 67 -15.23 10.46 -6.90
N ASP A 68 -15.71 9.87 -5.81
CA ASP A 68 -17.14 9.71 -5.54
C ASP A 68 -17.87 11.05 -5.47
N ALA A 69 -17.26 12.06 -4.82
CA ALA A 69 -17.81 13.41 -4.79
C ALA A 69 -17.93 14.03 -6.18
N LYS A 70 -16.89 13.92 -7.03
CA LYS A 70 -16.92 14.41 -8.42
C LYS A 70 -17.95 13.69 -9.27
N ILE A 71 -18.12 12.38 -9.06
CA ILE A 71 -19.15 11.60 -9.76
C ILE A 71 -20.55 12.09 -9.34
N ALA A 72 -20.79 12.30 -8.05
CA ALA A 72 -22.06 12.81 -7.55
C ALA A 72 -22.37 14.21 -8.11
N GLU A 73 -21.37 15.10 -8.12
CA GLU A 73 -21.47 16.43 -8.72
C GLU A 73 -21.81 16.35 -10.21
N THR A 74 -21.04 15.59 -10.98
CA THR A 74 -21.26 15.41 -12.43
C THR A 74 -22.65 14.84 -12.72
N LYS A 75 -23.11 13.86 -11.94
CA LYS A 75 -24.48 13.32 -12.06
C LYS A 75 -25.53 14.40 -11.81
N SER A 76 -25.36 15.22 -10.77
CA SER A 76 -26.27 16.33 -10.46
C SER A 76 -26.32 17.36 -11.58
N GLU A 77 -25.16 17.74 -12.13
CA GLU A 77 -25.07 18.70 -13.23
C GLU A 77 -25.74 18.19 -14.49
N ILE A 78 -25.52 16.91 -14.85
CA ILE A 78 -26.17 16.27 -15.99
C ILE A 78 -27.69 16.28 -15.81
N LEU A 79 -28.20 15.92 -14.63
CA LEU A 79 -29.64 15.93 -14.34
C LEU A 79 -30.23 17.34 -14.48
N ARG A 80 -29.55 18.36 -13.93
CA ARG A 80 -29.97 19.77 -14.05
C ARG A 80 -30.07 20.22 -15.52
N TRP A 81 -29.05 19.91 -16.33
CA TRP A 81 -29.05 20.27 -17.75
C TRP A 81 -30.10 19.50 -18.54
N MET A 82 -30.30 18.20 -18.27
CA MET A 82 -31.35 17.40 -18.90
C MET A 82 -32.74 17.97 -18.61
N LEU A 83 -33.04 18.30 -17.36
CA LEU A 83 -34.32 18.91 -16.98
C LEU A 83 -34.55 20.24 -17.69
N THR A 84 -33.51 21.09 -17.76
CA THR A 84 -33.57 22.39 -18.45
C THR A 84 -33.81 22.20 -19.95
N ALA A 85 -33.13 21.25 -20.57
CA ALA A 85 -33.28 20.93 -21.99
C ALA A 85 -34.69 20.41 -22.32
N MET A 86 -35.24 19.51 -21.49
CA MET A 86 -36.60 18.96 -21.70
C MET A 86 -37.68 20.05 -21.58
N LEU A 87 -37.57 20.93 -20.57
CA LEU A 87 -38.49 22.06 -20.42
C LEU A 87 -38.40 23.02 -21.61
N GLY A 88 -37.17 23.33 -22.07
CA GLY A 88 -36.94 24.15 -23.25
C GLY A 88 -37.54 23.55 -24.52
N GLN A 89 -37.33 22.25 -24.75
CA GLN A 89 -37.91 21.53 -25.89
C GLN A 89 -39.44 21.53 -25.85
N THR A 90 -40.03 21.34 -24.67
CA THR A 90 -41.50 21.36 -24.51
C THR A 90 -42.08 22.75 -24.83
N ALA A 91 -41.45 23.82 -24.31
CA ALA A 91 -41.86 25.19 -24.61
C ALA A 91 -41.72 25.53 -26.10
N LEU A 92 -40.64 25.05 -26.74
CA LEU A 92 -40.41 25.22 -28.17
C LEU A 92 -41.52 24.52 -28.99
N LEU A 93 -41.85 23.27 -28.66
CA LEU A 93 -42.93 22.53 -29.33
C LEU A 93 -44.28 23.26 -29.25
N LEU A 94 -44.64 23.79 -28.06
CA LEU A 94 -45.86 24.58 -27.88
C LEU A 94 -45.84 25.88 -28.71
N THR A 95 -44.69 26.52 -28.81
CA THR A 95 -44.54 27.75 -29.59
C THR A 95 -44.71 27.48 -31.08
N VAL A 96 -44.11 26.41 -31.60
CA VAL A 96 -44.27 25.99 -33.00
C VAL A 96 -45.72 25.60 -33.30
N LEU A 97 -46.38 24.86 -32.40
CA LEU A 97 -47.78 24.47 -32.58
C LEU A 97 -48.72 25.69 -32.66
N LYS A 98 -48.42 26.79 -31.95
CA LYS A 98 -49.21 28.02 -32.01
C LYS A 98 -49.01 28.84 -33.30
N LEU A 99 -47.90 28.61 -34.01
CA LEU A 99 -47.54 29.32 -35.24
C LEU A 99 -47.98 28.58 -36.52
N LEU A 100 -48.41 27.32 -36.40
CA LEU A 100 -49.04 26.51 -37.44
C LEU A 100 -50.56 26.72 -37.44
#